data_AF-A0A958UMX5-F1
#
_entry.id   AF-A0A958UMX5-F1
#
_cell.length_a   1.000
_cell.length_b   1.000
_cell.length_c   1.000
_cell.angle_alpha   90.00
_cell.angle_beta   90.00
_cell.angle_gamma   90.00
#
_symmetry.space_group_name_H-M   'P 1'
#
loop_
_entity.id
_entity.type
_entity.pdbx_description
1 polymer ?
#
loop_
_entity_poly.entity_id
_entity_poly.type
_entity_poly.pdbx_seq_one_letter_code
_entity_poly.pdbx_strand_id
1 'polypeptide(L)'
;MKLQTEIPLKPEENQIDYASKILLLGSCFSENIGGKFDYFKFQNLQNPFGVIFNPVSIKKLIVRAIDNISFSEEDIFQHNGIWKCFEAHSELSSLDKNEFLNNLNSALKSLREALFSSTHIIFTYGTSWVYRHLASDGIVANCHKLPQKNFKKELLSTKEISENLQTVFTKISKKNPKATIINTVSPVRHIKDGFVENSLSKAHLISAIHHFKNQQSKIS
;
A
#
# COMPACT_ATOMS: atom_id res chain seq x y z
N MET A 1 -19.92 1.34 37.35
CA MET A 1 -19.70 2.18 36.15
C MET A 1 -19.20 1.28 35.02
N LYS A 2 -19.89 1.21 33.88
CA LYS A 2 -19.39 0.52 32.68
C LYS A 2 -18.44 1.48 31.95
N LEU A 3 -17.14 1.21 31.99
CA LEU A 3 -16.08 2.06 31.40
C LEU A 3 -15.75 1.71 29.94
N GLN A 4 -16.45 0.73 29.37
CA GLN A 4 -16.18 0.21 28.04
C GLN A 4 -17.48 0.14 27.24
N THR A 5 -17.37 0.50 25.97
CA THR A 5 -18.42 0.26 24.98
C THR A 5 -18.20 -1.13 24.40
N GLU A 6 -19.12 -2.05 24.68
CA GLU A 6 -19.15 -3.36 24.03
C GLU A 6 -19.62 -3.19 22.58
N ILE A 7 -18.75 -3.52 21.63
CA ILE A 7 -19.07 -3.50 20.20
C ILE A 7 -19.38 -4.95 19.79
N PRO A 8 -20.63 -5.27 19.40
CA PRO A 8 -20.97 -6.61 18.97
C PRO A 8 -20.29 -6.90 17.62
N LEU A 9 -19.42 -7.90 17.59
CA LEU A 9 -18.73 -8.33 16.37
C LEU A 9 -19.52 -9.46 15.72
N LYS A 10 -19.79 -9.33 14.42
CA LYS A 10 -20.32 -10.43 13.61
C LYS A 10 -19.15 -11.18 12.99
N PRO A 11 -19.07 -12.52 13.13
CA PRO A 11 -18.05 -13.30 12.44
C PRO A 11 -18.13 -13.09 10.93
N GLU A 12 -16.96 -12.93 10.32
CA GLU A 12 -16.84 -12.83 8.87
C GLU A 12 -16.82 -14.23 8.23
N GLU A 13 -17.30 -14.35 7.00
CA GLU A 13 -17.40 -15.66 6.30
C GLU A 13 -16.03 -16.25 5.95
N ASN A 14 -15.12 -15.42 5.44
CA ASN A 14 -13.78 -15.83 5.04
C ASN A 14 -12.80 -15.51 6.16
N GLN A 15 -12.74 -16.38 7.16
CA GLN A 15 -11.78 -16.23 8.25
C GLN A 15 -10.36 -16.60 7.82
N ILE A 16 -9.39 -15.97 8.45
CA ILE A 16 -7.97 -16.27 8.25
C ILE A 16 -7.60 -17.48 9.11
N ASP A 17 -7.12 -18.54 8.47
CA ASP A 17 -6.65 -19.79 9.06
C ASP A 17 -5.26 -20.18 8.53
N TYR A 18 -4.72 -21.33 8.93
CA TYR A 18 -3.39 -21.77 8.50
C TYR A 18 -3.29 -22.17 7.02
N ALA A 19 -4.42 -22.38 6.34
CA ALA A 19 -4.44 -22.59 4.89
C ALA A 19 -4.40 -21.26 4.12
N SER A 20 -4.63 -20.15 4.82
CA SER A 20 -4.67 -18.83 4.22
C SER A 20 -3.29 -18.34 3.77
N LYS A 21 -3.27 -17.69 2.59
CA LYS A 21 -2.13 -16.98 2.04
C LYS A 21 -2.41 -15.49 2.07
N ILE A 22 -1.65 -14.75 2.85
CA ILE A 22 -1.97 -13.37 3.21
C ILE A 22 -1.00 -12.42 2.51
N LEU A 23 -1.51 -11.46 1.76
CA LEU A 23 -0.71 -10.35 1.24
C LEU A 23 -1.03 -9.10 2.05
N LEU A 24 -0.02 -8.49 2.67
CA LEU A 24 -0.15 -7.23 3.43
C LEU A 24 0.60 -6.10 2.72
N LEU A 25 -0.12 -5.04 2.40
CA LEU A 25 0.42 -3.86 1.70
C LEU A 25 -0.04 -2.59 2.40
N GLY A 26 0.88 -1.68 2.71
CA GLY A 26 0.50 -0.39 3.24
C GLY A 26 1.49 0.20 4.24
N SER A 27 0.92 0.85 5.26
CA SER A 27 1.64 1.56 6.31
C SER A 27 2.48 0.61 7.19
N CYS A 28 3.27 1.19 8.10
CA CYS A 28 3.98 0.44 9.14
C CYS A 28 3.05 -0.38 10.04
N PHE A 29 1.75 -0.07 10.09
CA PHE A 29 0.80 -0.93 10.80
C PHE A 29 0.66 -2.29 10.11
N SER A 30 0.69 -2.35 8.78
CA SER A 30 0.75 -3.62 8.04
C SER A 30 1.97 -4.45 8.45
N GLU A 31 3.10 -3.80 8.76
CA GLU A 31 4.30 -4.52 9.20
C GLU A 31 4.18 -5.10 10.59
N ASN A 32 3.54 -4.36 11.50
CA ASN A 32 3.25 -4.87 12.83
C ASN A 32 2.27 -6.06 12.79
N ILE A 33 1.30 -6.04 11.88
CA ILE A 33 0.36 -7.14 11.70
C ILE A 33 1.01 -8.34 10.98
N GLY A 34 1.79 -8.11 9.92
CA GLY A 34 2.51 -9.18 9.24
C GLY A 34 3.54 -9.86 10.16
N GLY A 35 4.27 -9.09 10.98
CA GLY A 35 5.14 -9.67 12.03
C GLY A 35 4.41 -10.56 13.04
N LYS A 36 3.12 -10.31 13.32
CA LYS A 36 2.29 -11.24 14.11
C LYS A 36 1.95 -12.50 13.33
N PHE A 37 1.59 -12.38 12.05
CA PHE A 37 1.36 -13.54 11.19
C PHE A 37 2.62 -14.42 11.08
N ASP A 38 3.80 -13.80 10.94
CA ASP A 38 5.10 -14.49 10.95
C ASP A 38 5.37 -15.21 12.27
N TYR A 39 5.13 -14.54 13.39
CA TYR A 39 5.28 -15.14 14.73
C TYR A 39 4.43 -16.40 14.88
N PHE A 40 3.18 -16.35 14.42
CA PHE A 40 2.25 -17.49 14.43
C PHE A 40 2.38 -18.41 13.20
N LYS A 41 3.41 -18.26 12.36
CA LYS A 41 3.70 -19.14 11.19
C LYS A 41 2.61 -19.19 10.11
N PHE A 42 1.83 -18.12 9.96
CA PHE A 42 0.93 -17.96 8.81
C PHE A 42 1.73 -17.65 7.54
N GLN A 43 1.27 -18.20 6.41
CA GLN A 43 1.85 -17.88 5.11
C GLN A 43 1.50 -16.44 4.73
N ASN A 44 2.49 -15.58 4.62
CA ASN A 44 2.26 -14.20 4.23
C ASN A 44 3.40 -13.58 3.40
N LEU A 45 3.06 -12.53 2.65
CA LEU A 45 4.01 -11.60 2.04
C LEU A 45 3.66 -10.20 2.51
N GLN A 46 4.64 -9.50 3.05
CA GLN A 46 4.49 -8.15 3.61
C GLN A 46 5.33 -7.15 2.82
N ASN A 47 4.71 -6.05 2.38
CA ASN A 47 5.37 -4.85 1.85
C ASN A 47 6.66 -5.12 1.04
N PRO A 48 6.60 -5.83 -0.11
CA PRO A 48 7.81 -6.19 -0.86
C PRO A 48 8.59 -4.98 -1.40
N PHE A 49 7.99 -3.79 -1.40
CA PHE A 49 8.62 -2.51 -1.76
C PHE A 49 8.83 -1.59 -0.55
N GLY A 50 8.76 -2.14 0.66
CA GLY A 50 8.72 -1.43 1.94
C GLY A 50 7.41 -0.66 2.17
N VAL A 51 7.39 0.15 3.22
CA VAL A 51 6.18 0.87 3.66
C VAL A 51 5.75 1.92 2.64
N ILE A 52 4.51 1.79 2.15
CA ILE A 52 3.89 2.75 1.22
C ILE A 52 2.52 3.14 1.75
N PHE A 53 2.32 4.44 1.98
CA PHE A 53 1.17 4.90 2.76
C PHE A 53 -0.05 5.28 1.92
N ASN A 54 0.13 5.70 0.67
CA ASN A 54 -0.94 6.34 -0.11
C ASN A 54 -1.54 5.40 -1.17
N PRO A 55 -2.86 5.48 -1.44
CA PRO A 55 -3.55 4.61 -2.38
C PRO A 55 -3.00 4.65 -3.82
N VAL A 56 -2.56 5.83 -4.29
CA VAL A 56 -2.07 5.99 -5.67
C VAL A 56 -0.77 5.22 -5.90
N SER A 57 0.17 5.31 -4.95
CA SER A 57 1.47 4.63 -5.05
C SER A 57 1.31 3.12 -4.93
N ILE A 58 0.45 2.64 -4.02
CA ILE A 58 0.10 1.22 -3.91
C ILE A 58 -0.52 0.71 -5.23
N LYS A 59 -1.48 1.45 -5.80
CA LYS A 59 -2.08 1.10 -7.09
C LYS A 59 -1.01 0.96 -8.18
N LYS A 60 -0.07 1.90 -8.30
CA LYS A 60 0.98 1.85 -9.33
C LYS A 60 1.73 0.52 -9.31
N LEU A 61 2.20 0.09 -8.14
CA LEU A 61 2.90 -1.18 -7.99
C LEU A 61 2.02 -2.41 -8.30
N ILE A 62 0.75 -2.39 -7.89
CA ILE A 62 -0.20 -3.47 -8.20
C ILE A 62 -0.42 -3.57 -9.71
N VAL A 63 -0.69 -2.44 -10.37
CA VAL A 63 -0.88 -2.37 -11.83
C VAL A 63 0.38 -2.90 -12.52
N ARG A 64 1.55 -2.41 -12.10
CA ARG A 64 2.85 -2.83 -12.61
C ARG A 64 3.06 -4.34 -12.48
N ALA A 65 2.74 -4.91 -11.32
CA ALA A 65 2.87 -6.34 -11.06
C ALA A 65 1.89 -7.18 -11.88
N ILE A 66 0.63 -6.75 -12.00
CA ILE A 66 -0.42 -7.45 -12.76
C ILE A 66 -0.18 -7.38 -14.27
N ASP A 67 0.33 -6.26 -14.76
CA ASP A 67 0.61 -6.05 -16.18
C ASP A 67 2.03 -6.53 -16.55
N ASN A 68 2.80 -7.02 -15.56
CA ASN A 68 4.15 -7.57 -15.73
C ASN A 68 5.14 -6.59 -16.36
N ILE A 69 5.09 -5.32 -15.92
CA ILE A 69 5.95 -4.25 -16.42
C ILE A 69 7.19 -4.15 -15.51
N SER A 70 8.32 -4.70 -15.94
CA SER A 70 9.57 -4.68 -15.17
C SER A 70 10.10 -3.26 -14.93
N PHE A 71 10.82 -3.07 -13.82
CA PHE A 71 11.64 -1.89 -13.57
C PHE A 71 12.85 -1.87 -14.49
N SER A 72 13.11 -0.69 -15.06
CA SER A 72 14.19 -0.40 -15.99
C SER A 72 15.08 0.70 -15.43
N GLU A 73 16.16 1.04 -16.15
CA GLU A 73 17.06 2.12 -15.77
C GLU A 73 16.38 3.49 -15.72
N GLU A 74 15.28 3.68 -16.45
CA GLU A 74 14.50 4.92 -16.49
C GLU A 74 13.68 5.13 -15.21
N ASP A 75 13.40 4.05 -14.47
CA ASP A 75 12.62 4.09 -13.23
C ASP A 75 13.46 4.45 -11.99
N ILE A 76 14.78 4.42 -12.12
CA ILE A 76 15.72 4.57 -11.02
C ILE A 76 16.60 5.80 -11.19
N PHE A 77 17.07 6.33 -10.07
CA PHE A 77 18.00 7.46 -10.05
C PHE A 77 19.00 7.30 -8.92
N GLN A 78 20.16 7.95 -9.07
CA GLN A 78 21.18 7.97 -8.02
C GLN A 78 21.12 9.30 -7.25
N HIS A 79 21.19 9.22 -5.93
CA HIS A 79 21.35 10.39 -5.07
C HIS A 79 22.28 10.06 -3.90
N ASN A 80 23.35 10.85 -3.75
CA ASN A 80 24.42 10.64 -2.77
C ASN A 80 25.04 9.23 -2.87
N GLY A 81 25.33 8.76 -4.09
CA GLY A 81 25.95 7.46 -4.35
C GLY A 81 25.02 6.25 -4.19
N ILE A 82 23.76 6.45 -3.79
CA ILE A 82 22.79 5.39 -3.54
C ILE A 82 21.72 5.39 -4.64
N TRP A 83 21.41 4.22 -5.20
CA TRP A 83 20.33 4.02 -6.17
C TRP A 83 18.97 3.92 -5.50
N LYS A 84 17.99 4.60 -6.09
CA LYS A 84 16.66 4.83 -5.53
C LYS A 84 15.60 4.76 -6.61
N CYS A 85 14.36 4.50 -6.19
CA CYS A 85 13.19 4.49 -7.05
C CYS A 85 12.06 5.24 -6.36
N PHE A 86 11.39 6.17 -7.06
CA PHE A 86 10.30 6.95 -6.48
C PHE A 86 9.09 6.10 -6.07
N GLU A 87 8.96 4.89 -6.60
CA GLU A 87 7.87 3.96 -6.30
C GLU A 87 8.17 3.04 -5.11
N ALA A 88 9.41 2.99 -4.63
CA ALA A 88 9.85 2.10 -3.55
C ALA A 88 10.30 2.86 -2.30
N HIS A 89 10.17 2.21 -1.13
CA HIS A 89 10.73 2.70 0.11
C HIS A 89 12.26 2.68 0.07
N SER A 90 12.90 3.55 0.87
CA SER A 90 14.35 3.68 0.89
C SER A 90 15.08 2.44 1.42
N GLU A 91 14.39 1.53 2.08
CA GLU A 91 14.94 0.25 2.55
C GLU A 91 15.45 -0.64 1.42
N LEU A 92 14.86 -0.53 0.22
CA LEU A 92 15.30 -1.31 -0.93
C LEU A 92 16.55 -0.74 -1.61
N SER A 93 17.00 0.46 -1.23
CA SER A 93 18.08 1.16 -1.93
C SER A 93 19.40 0.37 -1.87
N SER A 94 20.16 0.35 -2.96
CA SER A 94 21.51 -0.25 -3.01
C SER A 94 22.55 0.73 -3.56
N LEU A 95 23.83 0.47 -3.27
CA LEU A 95 24.97 1.14 -3.89
C LEU A 95 25.22 0.63 -5.33
N ASP A 96 24.84 -0.61 -5.62
CA ASP A 96 24.98 -1.21 -6.95
C ASP A 96 23.68 -1.08 -7.77
N LYS A 97 23.82 -0.60 -9.01
CA LYS A 97 22.70 -0.35 -9.92
C LYS A 97 21.98 -1.64 -10.32
N ASN A 98 22.74 -2.67 -10.66
CA ASN A 98 22.21 -3.92 -11.18
C ASN A 98 21.55 -4.72 -10.07
N GLU A 99 22.17 -4.77 -8.90
CA GLU A 99 21.58 -5.33 -7.69
C GLU A 99 20.25 -4.64 -7.35
N PHE A 100 20.22 -3.30 -7.38
CA PHE A 100 19.00 -2.55 -7.10
C PHE A 100 17.86 -2.89 -8.08
N LEU A 101 18.15 -2.92 -9.39
CA LEU A 101 17.16 -3.33 -10.40
C LEU A 101 16.69 -4.78 -10.22
N ASN A 102 17.61 -5.69 -9.90
CA ASN A 102 17.28 -7.09 -9.65
C ASN A 102 16.39 -7.23 -8.40
N ASN A 103 16.66 -6.48 -7.35
CA ASN A 103 15.85 -6.48 -6.12
C ASN A 103 14.43 -5.94 -6.40
N LEU A 104 14.31 -4.82 -7.12
CA LEU A 104 13.00 -4.26 -7.50
C LEU A 104 12.19 -5.25 -8.35
N ASN A 105 12.82 -5.88 -9.34
CA ASN A 105 12.14 -6.85 -10.21
C ASN A 105 11.81 -8.17 -9.49
N SER A 106 12.61 -8.59 -8.53
CA SER A 106 12.32 -9.75 -7.67
C SER A 106 11.15 -9.47 -6.73
N ALA A 107 11.10 -8.27 -6.14
CA ALA A 107 9.96 -7.79 -5.36
C ALA A 107 8.69 -7.72 -6.21
N LEU A 108 8.79 -7.25 -7.46
CA LEU A 108 7.68 -7.19 -8.41
C LEU A 108 7.13 -8.58 -8.73
N LYS A 109 8.02 -9.55 -8.97
CA LYS A 109 7.65 -10.95 -9.22
C LYS A 109 6.93 -11.55 -8.01
N SER A 110 7.47 -11.35 -6.80
CA SER A 110 6.87 -11.82 -5.55
C SER A 110 5.48 -11.21 -5.32
N LEU A 111 5.34 -9.90 -5.57
CA LEU A 111 4.06 -9.21 -5.49
C LEU A 111 3.04 -9.79 -6.49
N ARG A 112 3.45 -10.03 -7.74
CA ARG A 112 2.59 -10.63 -8.76
C ARG A 112 2.09 -12.02 -8.35
N GLU A 113 3.00 -12.88 -7.89
CA GLU A 113 2.66 -14.23 -7.43
C GLU A 113 1.70 -14.20 -6.24
N ALA A 114 1.94 -13.31 -5.27
CA ALA A 114 1.05 -13.13 -4.13
C ALA A 114 -0.33 -12.61 -4.56
N LEU A 115 -0.41 -11.61 -5.44
CA LEU A 115 -1.70 -11.09 -5.95
C LEU A 115 -2.55 -12.18 -6.61
N PHE A 116 -1.91 -13.15 -7.28
CA PHE A 116 -2.60 -14.21 -8.01
C PHE A 116 -2.97 -15.41 -7.15
N SER A 117 -2.30 -15.62 -6.01
CA SER A 117 -2.43 -16.82 -5.20
C SER A 117 -2.92 -16.59 -3.77
N SER A 118 -2.91 -15.35 -3.29
CA SER A 118 -3.37 -15.01 -1.94
C SER A 118 -4.87 -15.27 -1.77
N THR A 119 -5.24 -15.82 -0.61
CA THR A 119 -6.63 -15.93 -0.20
C THR A 119 -7.13 -14.62 0.42
N HIS A 120 -6.23 -13.87 1.06
CA HIS A 120 -6.52 -12.58 1.70
C HIS A 120 -5.51 -11.52 1.24
N ILE A 121 -6.02 -10.37 0.81
CA ILE A 121 -5.20 -9.23 0.41
C ILE A 121 -5.64 -8.04 1.26
N ILE A 122 -4.74 -7.57 2.11
CA ILE A 122 -5.00 -6.53 3.11
C ILE A 122 -4.26 -5.27 2.70
N PHE A 123 -5.01 -4.19 2.46
CA PHE A 123 -4.47 -2.86 2.23
C PHE A 123 -4.65 -2.00 3.47
N THR A 124 -3.57 -1.47 4.03
CA THR A 124 -3.64 -0.53 5.16
C THR A 124 -3.12 0.85 4.77
N TYR A 125 -4.04 1.76 4.44
CA TYR A 125 -3.67 3.11 4.00
C TYR A 125 -3.24 4.00 5.16
N GLY A 126 -2.12 4.70 4.98
CA GLY A 126 -1.55 5.61 5.97
C GLY A 126 -2.00 7.05 5.81
N THR A 127 -2.07 7.56 4.57
CA THR A 127 -2.42 8.96 4.31
C THR A 127 -2.96 9.17 2.90
N SER A 128 -3.85 10.15 2.76
CA SER A 128 -4.27 10.76 1.49
C SER A 128 -3.40 11.94 1.05
N TRP A 129 -2.42 12.36 1.86
CA TRP A 129 -1.40 13.32 1.41
C TRP A 129 -0.40 12.62 0.49
N VAL A 130 -0.16 13.23 -0.66
CA VAL A 130 0.79 12.74 -1.66
C VAL A 130 1.77 13.83 -2.03
N TYR A 131 2.91 13.40 -2.56
CA TYR A 131 3.91 14.29 -3.15
C TYR A 131 4.00 13.98 -4.64
N ARG A 132 3.80 15.02 -5.45
CA ARG A 132 3.98 14.99 -6.90
C ARG A 132 5.37 15.50 -7.22
N HIS A 133 6.17 14.68 -7.89
CA HIS A 133 7.45 15.11 -8.42
C HIS A 133 7.23 16.00 -9.64
N LEU A 134 7.71 17.25 -9.58
CA LEU A 134 7.39 18.27 -10.57
C LEU A 134 7.97 17.98 -11.95
N ALA A 135 9.16 17.38 -12.03
CA ALA A 135 9.81 17.13 -13.31
C ALA A 135 9.16 16.00 -14.11
N SER A 136 8.58 15.01 -13.44
CA SER A 136 7.94 13.84 -14.09
C SER A 136 6.41 13.86 -14.01
N ASP A 137 5.84 14.89 -13.38
CA ASP A 137 4.41 15.01 -13.06
C ASP A 137 3.79 13.75 -12.39
N GLY A 138 4.60 13.04 -11.61
CA GLY A 138 4.23 11.75 -11.03
C GLY A 138 4.07 11.81 -9.52
N ILE A 139 3.01 11.20 -8.98
CA ILE A 139 2.92 10.92 -7.53
C ILE A 139 3.98 9.88 -7.15
N VAL A 140 4.76 10.18 -6.10
CA VAL A 140 5.84 9.32 -5.60
C VAL A 140 5.44 8.64 -4.28
N ALA A 141 5.96 7.45 -4.05
CA ALA A 141 5.84 6.74 -2.78
C ALA A 141 6.78 7.34 -1.72
N ASN A 142 7.98 7.78 -2.14
CA ASN A 142 9.01 8.32 -1.26
C ASN A 142 9.79 9.44 -1.96
N CYS A 143 9.98 10.59 -1.30
CA CYS A 143 10.75 11.72 -1.82
C CYS A 143 12.27 11.55 -1.66
N HIS A 144 12.73 10.51 -0.97
CA HIS A 144 14.14 10.11 -0.85
C HIS A 144 15.08 11.18 -0.27
N LYS A 145 14.53 12.08 0.55
CA LYS A 145 15.19 13.26 1.14
C LYS A 145 15.72 14.26 0.10
N LEU A 146 15.21 14.22 -1.14
CA LEU A 146 15.48 15.24 -2.15
C LEU A 146 14.89 16.60 -1.73
N PRO A 147 15.39 17.72 -2.30
CA PRO A 147 14.91 19.07 -1.99
C PRO A 147 13.39 19.20 -2.15
N GLN A 148 12.71 19.78 -1.16
CA GLN A 148 11.25 19.91 -1.16
C GLN A 148 10.71 20.70 -2.35
N LYS A 149 11.50 21.65 -2.89
CA LYS A 149 11.15 22.42 -4.10
C LYS A 149 10.90 21.55 -5.35
N ASN A 150 11.38 20.30 -5.35
CA ASN A 150 11.15 19.35 -6.45
C ASN A 150 9.77 18.70 -6.38
N PHE A 151 9.03 18.90 -5.28
CA PHE A 151 7.76 18.24 -5.02
C PHE A 151 6.66 19.23 -4.69
N LYS A 152 5.45 18.91 -5.13
CA LYS A 152 4.23 19.57 -4.71
C LYS A 152 3.44 18.64 -3.82
N LYS A 153 3.08 19.11 -2.63
CA LYS A 153 2.21 18.37 -1.71
C LYS A 153 0.76 18.57 -2.11
N GLU A 154 0.01 17.49 -2.23
CA GLU A 154 -1.40 17.51 -2.64
C GLU A 154 -2.22 16.59 -1.73
N LEU A 155 -3.48 16.98 -1.46
CA LEU A 155 -4.44 16.14 -0.75
C LEU A 155 -5.32 15.42 -1.78
N LEU A 156 -5.29 14.09 -1.78
CA LEU A 156 -6.19 13.32 -2.64
C LEU A 156 -7.64 13.51 -2.20
N SER A 157 -8.51 13.76 -3.16
CA SER A 157 -9.96 13.77 -2.94
C SER A 157 -10.50 12.37 -2.64
N THR A 158 -11.65 12.30 -1.98
CA THR A 158 -12.36 11.04 -1.73
C THR A 158 -12.72 10.30 -3.02
N LYS A 159 -13.04 11.06 -4.09
CA LYS A 159 -13.34 10.54 -5.43
C LYS A 159 -12.12 9.87 -6.04
N GLU A 160 -10.97 10.55 -6.07
CA GLU A 160 -9.73 9.99 -6.59
C GLU A 160 -9.37 8.70 -5.85
N ILE A 161 -9.44 8.70 -4.52
CA ILE A 161 -9.15 7.50 -3.73
C ILE A 161 -10.09 6.35 -4.11
N SER A 162 -11.40 6.61 -4.20
CA SER A 162 -12.40 5.60 -4.58
C SER A 162 -12.14 5.01 -5.96
N GLU A 163 -11.77 5.83 -6.95
CA GLU A 163 -11.41 5.40 -8.30
C GLU A 163 -10.12 4.55 -8.32
N ASN A 164 -9.14 4.92 -7.50
CA ASN A 164 -7.91 4.12 -7.33
C ASN A 164 -8.24 2.75 -6.73
N LEU A 165 -9.08 2.70 -5.68
CA LEU A 165 -9.54 1.45 -5.05
C LEU A 165 -10.30 0.57 -6.05
N GLN A 166 -11.20 1.16 -6.83
CA GLN A 166 -11.95 0.45 -7.87
C GLN A 166 -11.02 -0.15 -8.93
N THR A 167 -10.01 0.60 -9.38
CA THR A 167 -9.03 0.12 -10.35
C THR A 167 -8.26 -1.09 -9.82
N VAL A 168 -7.76 -0.99 -8.57
CA VAL A 168 -7.04 -2.07 -7.89
C VAL A 168 -7.92 -3.31 -7.78
N PHE A 169 -9.14 -3.14 -7.25
CA PHE A 169 -10.10 -4.23 -7.09
C PHE A 169 -10.40 -4.91 -8.43
N THR A 170 -10.79 -4.14 -9.45
CA THR A 170 -11.12 -4.70 -10.77
C THR A 170 -9.96 -5.47 -11.40
N LYS A 171 -8.72 -5.00 -11.27
CA LYS A 171 -7.55 -5.71 -11.81
C LYS A 171 -7.25 -6.98 -11.02
N ILE A 172 -7.32 -6.95 -9.69
CA ILE A 172 -7.09 -8.13 -8.84
C ILE A 172 -8.18 -9.17 -9.07
N SER A 173 -9.47 -8.80 -9.00
CA SER A 173 -10.58 -9.75 -9.14
C SER A 173 -10.62 -10.42 -10.51
N LYS A 174 -10.09 -9.77 -11.57
CA LYS A 174 -9.91 -10.40 -12.89
C LYS A 174 -8.88 -11.53 -12.89
N LYS A 175 -7.89 -11.49 -12.00
CA LYS A 175 -6.80 -12.48 -11.93
C LYS A 175 -6.99 -13.48 -10.79
N ASN A 176 -7.58 -13.04 -9.70
CA ASN A 176 -7.83 -13.83 -8.50
C ASN A 176 -9.24 -13.50 -7.95
N PRO A 177 -10.30 -14.05 -8.56
CA PRO A 177 -11.69 -13.74 -8.19
C PRO A 177 -12.11 -14.30 -6.83
N LYS A 178 -11.30 -15.19 -6.23
CA LYS A 178 -11.58 -15.81 -4.93
C LYS A 178 -10.91 -15.06 -3.76
N ALA A 179 -10.07 -14.07 -4.03
CA ALA A 179 -9.36 -13.35 -2.98
C ALA A 179 -10.33 -12.47 -2.17
N THR A 180 -10.24 -12.54 -0.85
CA THR A 180 -10.88 -11.58 0.04
C THR A 180 -10.01 -10.33 0.13
N ILE A 181 -10.53 -9.19 -0.34
CA ILE A 181 -9.83 -7.90 -0.26
C ILE A 181 -10.34 -7.12 0.95
N ILE A 182 -9.44 -6.78 1.86
CA ILE A 182 -9.70 -6.06 3.10
C ILE A 182 -9.01 -4.69 3.03
N ASN A 183 -9.76 -3.62 3.19
CA ASN A 183 -9.22 -2.25 3.21
C ASN A 183 -9.31 -1.71 4.64
N THR A 184 -8.19 -1.25 5.18
CA THR A 184 -8.11 -0.65 6.50
C THR A 184 -7.39 0.70 6.43
N VAL A 185 -7.60 1.51 7.46
CA VAL A 185 -6.91 2.80 7.63
C VAL A 185 -6.04 2.70 8.87
N SER A 186 -4.76 3.01 8.71
CA SER A 186 -3.77 2.90 9.77
C SER A 186 -4.18 3.75 10.99
N PRO A 187 -4.14 3.22 12.23
CA PRO A 187 -4.41 3.98 13.45
C PRO A 187 -3.23 4.88 13.85
N VAL A 188 -2.06 4.69 13.24
CA VAL A 188 -0.86 5.47 13.52
C VAL A 188 -1.07 6.93 13.10
N ARG A 189 -0.80 7.85 14.02
CA ARG A 189 -0.93 9.30 13.82
C ARG A 189 0.31 9.85 13.10
N HIS A 190 0.12 10.50 11.96
CA HIS A 190 1.18 11.21 11.25
C HIS A 190 1.18 12.68 11.66
N ILE A 191 1.84 12.99 12.78
CA ILE A 191 1.76 14.32 13.43
C ILE A 191 2.66 15.36 12.75
N LYS A 192 3.56 14.94 11.85
CA LYS A 192 4.52 15.82 11.16
C LYS A 192 3.85 17.04 10.49
N ASP A 193 2.61 16.85 10.01
CA ASP A 193 1.84 17.88 9.32
C ASP A 193 0.78 18.56 10.20
N GLY A 194 0.62 18.12 11.45
CA GLY A 194 -0.43 18.60 12.36
C GLY A 194 -1.57 17.61 12.57
N PHE A 195 -2.28 17.79 13.69
CA PHE A 195 -3.40 16.92 14.08
C PHE A 195 -4.62 17.08 13.16
N VAL A 196 -4.85 18.30 12.67
CA VAL A 196 -5.98 18.62 11.78
C VAL A 196 -5.77 17.95 10.43
N GLU A 197 -4.58 18.08 9.87
CA GLU A 197 -4.15 17.54 8.59
C GLU A 197 -4.15 16.02 8.60
N ASN A 198 -3.70 15.40 9.69
CA ASN A 198 -3.81 13.96 9.89
C ASN A 198 -5.29 13.53 9.93
N SER A 199 -6.12 14.21 10.73
CA SER A 199 -7.55 13.85 10.87
C SER A 199 -8.30 14.00 9.55
N LEU A 200 -8.09 15.10 8.83
CA LEU A 200 -8.63 15.34 7.49
C LEU A 200 -8.18 14.25 6.51
N SER A 201 -6.90 13.90 6.53
CA SER A 201 -6.35 12.88 5.65
C SER A 201 -6.97 11.50 5.88
N LYS A 202 -7.13 11.09 7.15
CA LYS A 202 -7.79 9.85 7.52
C LYS A 202 -9.27 9.87 7.17
N ALA A 203 -9.96 11.00 7.37
CA ALA A 203 -11.34 11.17 6.97
C ALA A 203 -11.53 10.93 5.47
N HIS A 204 -10.64 11.46 4.63
CA HIS A 204 -10.69 11.20 3.18
C HIS A 204 -10.56 9.72 2.84
N LEU A 205 -9.61 9.01 3.47
CA LEU A 205 -9.43 7.57 3.26
C LEU A 205 -10.67 6.77 3.69
N ILE A 206 -11.18 7.03 4.90
CA ILE A 206 -12.35 6.35 5.46
C ILE A 206 -13.58 6.60 4.59
N SER A 207 -13.86 7.86 4.25
CA SER A 207 -14.99 8.22 3.39
C SER A 207 -14.89 7.56 2.02
N ALA A 208 -13.71 7.50 1.42
CA ALA A 208 -13.52 6.83 0.13
C ALA A 208 -13.70 5.32 0.21
N ILE A 209 -13.17 4.66 1.25
CA ILE A 209 -13.37 3.23 1.48
C ILE A 209 -14.85 2.90 1.69
N HIS A 210 -15.60 3.73 2.41
CA HIS A 210 -17.05 3.55 2.57
C HIS A 210 -17.84 3.86 1.30
N HIS A 211 -17.40 4.83 0.50
CA HIS A 211 -18.07 5.18 -0.76
C HIS A 211 -17.80 4.14 -1.85
N PHE A 212 -16.67 3.44 -1.77
CA PHE A 212 -16.35 2.28 -2.57
C PHE A 212 -17.36 1.14 -2.29
N LYS A 213 -18.49 1.19 -3.02
CA LYS A 213 -19.56 0.19 -2.97
C LYS A 213 -19.21 -0.94 -3.94
N ASN A 214 -18.70 -2.05 -3.43
CA ASN A 214 -18.75 -3.33 -4.15
C ASN A 214 -19.18 -4.45 -3.19
N GLN A 215 -20.08 -5.30 -3.68
CA GLN A 215 -20.71 -6.40 -2.91
C GLN A 215 -19.72 -7.47 -2.39
N GLN A 216 -18.46 -7.43 -2.81
CA GLN A 216 -17.38 -8.35 -2.38
C GLN A 216 -16.27 -7.67 -1.58
N SER A 217 -16.20 -6.34 -1.54
CA SER A 217 -15.26 -5.63 -0.67
C SER A 217 -15.95 -5.35 0.65
N LYS A 218 -15.73 -6.23 1.64
CA LYS A 218 -16.27 -6.02 2.98
C LYS A 218 -15.38 -4.97 3.68
N ILE A 219 -16.01 -3.87 4.08
CA ILE A 219 -15.35 -2.80 4.84
C ILE A 219 -15.41 -3.25 6.30
N SER A 220 -14.25 -3.53 6.91
CA SER A 220 -14.10 -3.86 8.32
C SER A 220 -13.53 -2.67 9.10
#